data_AF-A0AAW2KUG9-F1
#
_entry.id   AF-A0AAW2KUG9-F1
#
_cell.length_a   1.000
_cell.length_b   1.000
_cell.length_c   1.000
_cell.angle_alpha   90.00
_cell.angle_beta   90.00
_cell.angle_gamma   90.00
#
_symmetry.space_group_name_H-M   'P 1'
#
loop_
_entity.id
_entity.type
_entity.pdbx_description
1 polymer ?
#
loop_
_entity_poly.entity_id
_entity_poly.type
_entity_poly.pdbx_seq_one_letter_code
_entity_poly.pdbx_strand_id
1 'polypeptide(L)'
;MNNKSSPFARIFLPHPDPTDPRVGNYFSEHAFKLALLRSPFVTQHPEKAHFFFMPFSINAMRNHPLLRSESSISDFVAKYVLRISTKFLFWNASGGADHFYVCCHSVGREAASKHITLRNNAIQLTCSSSYFQRLYSAHKDIALPQVWPRHSDEVLNPPNARKRFLHNQYKCWMENRSLRSLRQQLLNLWRNDTSFDIFSGHPSYPYEEGFRRSKYCLHVKGYETYLNLYRNLCMVRKHFKWHADPVSYDAFHMTAYQLWVRRGLHRLVT
;
A
#
# COMPACT_ATOMS: atom_id res chain seq x y z
N MET A 1 2.06 -21.83 -30.37
CA MET A 1 2.86 -22.66 -29.42
C MET A 1 1.92 -23.23 -28.38
N ASN A 2 1.72 -24.55 -28.39
CA ASN A 2 0.83 -25.27 -27.49
C ASN A 2 1.39 -25.19 -26.05
N ASN A 3 0.90 -24.21 -25.30
CA ASN A 3 1.40 -23.81 -23.99
C ASN A 3 0.88 -24.79 -22.93
N LYS A 4 1.55 -25.95 -22.77
CA LYS A 4 1.51 -26.68 -21.50
C LYS A 4 2.03 -25.69 -20.45
N SER A 5 1.10 -25.05 -19.76
CA SER A 5 1.29 -23.86 -18.95
C SER A 5 2.49 -24.02 -18.01
N SER A 6 3.49 -23.13 -18.12
CA SER A 6 4.56 -23.03 -17.13
C SER A 6 3.95 -23.11 -15.72
N PRO A 7 4.53 -23.90 -14.78
CA PRO A 7 3.97 -24.04 -13.44
C PRO A 7 3.84 -22.70 -12.71
N PHE A 8 4.63 -21.71 -13.13
CA PHE A 8 4.66 -20.36 -12.57
C PHE A 8 3.76 -19.36 -13.31
N ALA A 9 3.04 -19.74 -14.37
CA ALA A 9 2.24 -18.82 -15.18
C ALA A 9 1.22 -18.03 -14.34
N ARG A 10 0.59 -18.68 -13.35
CA ARG A 10 -0.39 -18.04 -12.46
C ARG A 10 0.18 -16.92 -11.59
N ILE A 11 1.51 -16.87 -11.39
CA ILE A 11 2.16 -15.79 -10.62
C ILE A 11 2.06 -14.45 -11.34
N PHE A 12 2.01 -14.47 -12.67
CA PHE A 12 2.03 -13.27 -13.50
C PHE A 12 0.64 -12.81 -13.94
N LEU A 13 -0.42 -13.58 -13.65
CA LEU A 13 -1.79 -13.25 -14.03
C LEU A 13 -2.57 -12.69 -12.84
N PRO A 14 -3.62 -11.87 -13.06
CA PRO A 14 -4.58 -11.56 -12.01
C PRO A 14 -5.28 -12.83 -11.49
N HIS A 15 -5.64 -12.85 -10.20
CA HIS A 15 -6.51 -13.89 -9.67
C HIS A 15 -7.88 -13.87 -10.38
N PRO A 16 -8.46 -15.01 -10.76
CA PRO A 16 -9.73 -15.05 -11.48
C PRO A 16 -10.92 -14.59 -10.61
N ASP A 17 -10.84 -14.84 -9.31
CA ASP A 17 -11.87 -14.44 -8.34
C ASP A 17 -11.31 -13.39 -7.36
N PRO A 18 -11.68 -12.10 -7.49
CA PRO A 18 -11.22 -11.05 -6.59
C PRO A 18 -11.83 -11.12 -5.18
N THR A 19 -12.84 -11.98 -4.97
CA THR A 19 -13.50 -12.19 -3.67
C THR A 19 -12.90 -13.36 -2.88
N ASP A 20 -11.99 -14.14 -3.49
CA ASP A 20 -11.32 -15.25 -2.82
C ASP A 20 -10.65 -14.76 -1.52
N PRO A 21 -10.95 -15.39 -0.36
CA PRO A 21 -10.37 -15.01 0.93
C PRO A 21 -8.84 -14.98 0.95
N ARG A 22 -8.19 -15.80 0.11
CA ARG A 22 -6.72 -15.83 -0.06
C ARG A 22 -6.19 -14.54 -0.69
N VAL A 23 -7.02 -13.81 -1.42
CA VAL A 23 -6.68 -12.47 -1.94
C VAL A 23 -6.80 -11.42 -0.84
N GLY A 24 -7.68 -11.59 0.15
CA GLY A 24 -8.03 -10.59 1.19
C GLY A 24 -6.92 -9.60 1.57
N ASN A 25 -5.91 -10.03 2.34
CA ASN A 25 -4.82 -9.16 2.80
C ASN A 25 -3.92 -8.58 1.69
N TYR A 26 -3.95 -9.21 0.51
CA TYR A 26 -3.22 -8.82 -0.69
C TYR A 26 -4.12 -8.15 -1.73
N PHE A 27 -5.37 -7.83 -1.39
CA PHE A 27 -6.35 -7.38 -2.37
C PHE A 27 -5.90 -6.12 -3.11
N SER A 28 -5.24 -5.20 -2.43
CA SER A 28 -4.75 -3.97 -3.05
C SER A 28 -3.65 -4.23 -4.09
N GLU A 29 -2.80 -5.25 -3.89
CA GLU A 29 -1.85 -5.70 -4.91
C GLU A 29 -2.59 -6.21 -6.15
N HIS A 30 -3.62 -7.03 -5.95
CA HIS A 30 -4.44 -7.55 -7.02
C HIS A 30 -5.24 -6.47 -7.75
N ALA A 31 -5.89 -5.57 -7.00
CA ALA A 31 -6.73 -4.49 -7.51
C ALA A 31 -5.92 -3.46 -8.30
N PHE A 32 -4.73 -3.07 -7.81
CA PHE A 32 -3.83 -2.20 -8.56
C PHE A 32 -3.44 -2.83 -9.90
N LYS A 33 -3.08 -4.12 -9.90
CA LYS A 33 -2.71 -4.84 -11.13
C LYS A 33 -3.87 -4.89 -12.13
N LEU A 34 -5.08 -5.17 -11.68
CA LEU A 34 -6.27 -5.15 -12.53
C LEU A 34 -6.56 -3.76 -13.09
N ALA A 35 -6.48 -2.72 -12.25
CA ALA A 35 -6.70 -1.35 -12.65
C ALA A 35 -5.66 -0.91 -13.69
N LEU A 36 -4.37 -1.19 -13.45
CA LEU A 36 -3.29 -0.88 -14.39
C LEU A 36 -3.52 -1.56 -15.75
N LEU A 37 -3.78 -2.87 -15.77
CA LEU A 37 -3.95 -3.63 -17.01
C LEU A 37 -5.19 -3.21 -17.81
N ARG A 38 -6.19 -2.61 -17.17
CA ARG A 38 -7.41 -2.08 -17.82
C ARG A 38 -7.33 -0.58 -18.13
N SER A 39 -6.31 0.10 -17.63
CA SER A 39 -6.14 1.54 -17.80
C SER A 39 -5.57 1.90 -19.18
N PRO A 40 -5.78 3.13 -19.65
CA PRO A 40 -5.13 3.65 -20.86
C PRO A 40 -3.62 3.92 -20.67
N PHE A 41 -3.04 3.67 -19.49
CA PHE A 41 -1.62 3.91 -19.22
C PHE A 41 -0.68 2.81 -19.73
N VAL A 42 -1.22 1.72 -20.26
CA VAL A 42 -0.44 0.59 -20.79
C VAL A 42 -0.17 0.80 -22.28
N THR A 43 1.08 0.62 -22.67
CA THR A 43 1.54 0.66 -24.06
C THR A 43 2.14 -0.69 -24.47
N GLN A 44 1.94 -1.08 -25.73
CA GLN A 44 2.63 -2.23 -26.35
C GLN A 44 4.02 -1.85 -26.88
N HIS A 45 4.31 -0.55 -26.96
CA HIS A 45 5.54 0.04 -27.45
C HIS A 45 6.46 0.39 -26.28
N PRO A 46 7.51 -0.41 -25.99
CA PRO A 46 8.35 -0.19 -24.81
C PRO A 46 9.16 1.11 -24.88
N GLU A 47 9.48 1.61 -26.07
CA GLU A 47 10.15 2.90 -26.28
C GLU A 47 9.30 4.11 -25.88
N LYS A 48 7.98 3.94 -25.79
CA LYS A 48 7.03 4.96 -25.30
C LYS A 48 6.76 4.83 -23.81
N ALA A 49 7.25 3.77 -23.17
CA ALA A 49 6.98 3.50 -21.76
C ALA A 49 7.80 4.43 -20.86
N HIS A 50 7.14 5.02 -19.87
CA HIS A 50 7.82 5.77 -18.81
C HIS A 50 8.30 4.88 -17.66
N PHE A 51 7.65 3.73 -17.50
CA PHE A 51 7.91 2.77 -16.43
C PHE A 51 7.68 1.34 -16.93
N PHE A 52 8.38 0.40 -16.32
CA PHE A 52 8.25 -1.04 -16.59
C PHE A 52 7.66 -1.76 -15.38
N PHE A 53 6.43 -2.22 -15.52
CA PHE A 53 5.75 -2.98 -14.45
C PHE A 53 6.22 -4.43 -14.44
N MET A 54 6.69 -4.92 -13.29
CA MET A 54 7.01 -6.33 -13.06
C MET A 54 5.78 -7.05 -12.47
N PRO A 55 5.07 -7.88 -13.26
CA PRO A 55 3.72 -8.31 -12.93
C PRO A 55 3.66 -9.54 -12.02
N PHE A 56 4.76 -9.96 -11.40
CA PHE A 56 4.73 -11.07 -10.45
C PHE A 56 3.87 -10.69 -9.23
N SER A 57 3.11 -11.64 -8.71
CA SER A 57 2.29 -11.45 -7.51
C SER A 57 2.92 -12.18 -6.32
N ILE A 58 3.19 -11.43 -5.25
CA ILE A 58 3.64 -11.99 -3.97
C ILE A 58 2.54 -12.88 -3.39
N ASN A 59 1.28 -12.49 -3.52
CA ASN A 59 0.15 -13.30 -3.09
C ASN A 59 0.12 -14.66 -3.81
N ALA A 60 0.26 -14.64 -5.14
CA ALA A 60 0.25 -15.87 -5.93
C ALA A 60 1.43 -16.78 -5.58
N MET A 61 2.62 -16.20 -5.35
CA MET A 61 3.79 -16.95 -4.90
C MET A 61 3.58 -17.55 -3.51
N ARG A 62 3.06 -16.78 -2.55
CA ARG A 62 2.78 -17.25 -1.19
C ARG A 62 1.82 -18.45 -1.16
N ASN A 63 0.87 -18.49 -2.10
CA ASN A 63 -0.09 -19.58 -2.23
C ASN A 63 0.41 -20.72 -3.15
N HIS A 64 1.56 -20.56 -3.80
CA HIS A 64 2.15 -21.57 -4.67
C HIS A 64 2.90 -22.64 -3.83
N PRO A 65 2.73 -23.94 -4.09
CA PRO A 65 3.35 -25.01 -3.30
C PRO A 65 4.87 -24.88 -3.12
N LEU A 66 5.57 -24.43 -4.16
CA LEU A 66 7.03 -24.29 -4.16
C LEU A 66 7.56 -22.95 -3.60
N LEU A 67 6.71 -21.93 -3.41
CA LEU A 67 7.13 -20.56 -3.11
C LEU A 67 6.50 -19.98 -1.84
N ARG A 68 6.15 -20.84 -0.87
CA ARG A 68 5.42 -20.44 0.34
C ARG A 68 6.23 -19.58 1.30
N SER A 69 7.56 -19.75 1.33
CA SER A 69 8.43 -19.08 2.30
C SER A 69 8.99 -17.76 1.75
N GLU A 70 9.24 -16.78 2.63
CA GLU A 70 9.86 -15.50 2.25
C GLU A 70 11.21 -15.68 1.54
N SER A 71 12.00 -16.67 1.99
CA SER A 71 13.26 -17.05 1.35
C SER A 71 13.05 -17.56 -0.08
N SER A 72 12.07 -18.43 -0.32
CA SER A 72 11.76 -18.95 -1.66
C SER A 72 11.19 -17.88 -2.60
N ILE A 73 10.38 -16.96 -2.07
CA ILE A 73 9.84 -15.81 -2.82
C ILE A 73 10.98 -14.88 -3.25
N SER A 74 11.87 -14.53 -2.32
CA SER A 74 13.02 -13.68 -2.63
C SER A 74 13.99 -14.34 -3.63
N ASP A 75 14.20 -15.66 -3.56
CA ASP A 75 14.97 -16.40 -4.57
C ASP A 75 14.31 -16.33 -5.96
N PHE A 76 13.00 -16.52 -6.02
CA PHE A 76 12.25 -16.44 -7.27
C PHE A 76 12.33 -15.03 -7.88
N VAL A 77 12.08 -14.00 -7.07
CA VAL A 77 12.16 -12.60 -7.50
C VAL A 77 13.56 -12.24 -7.98
N ALA A 78 14.61 -12.65 -7.26
CA ALA A 78 15.99 -12.41 -7.68
C ALA A 78 16.30 -13.06 -9.04
N LYS A 79 15.90 -14.33 -9.23
CA LYS A 79 16.08 -15.05 -10.51
C LYS A 79 15.26 -14.42 -11.64
N TYR A 80 14.04 -13.98 -11.35
CA TYR A 80 13.20 -13.27 -12.30
C TYR A 80 13.88 -11.98 -12.77
N VAL A 81 14.34 -11.15 -11.85
CA VAL A 81 14.99 -9.87 -12.18
C VAL A 81 16.29 -10.08 -12.93
N LEU A 82 17.13 -11.03 -12.53
CA LEU A 82 18.35 -11.39 -13.25
C LEU A 82 18.05 -11.80 -14.71
N ARG A 83 16.95 -12.50 -14.94
CA ARG A 83 16.51 -12.87 -16.29
C ARG A 83 16.00 -11.66 -17.08
N ILE A 84 15.26 -10.75 -16.44
CA ILE A 84 14.77 -9.54 -17.10
C ILE A 84 15.94 -8.62 -17.47
N SER A 85 16.90 -8.43 -16.55
CA SER A 85 18.06 -7.55 -16.76
C SER A 85 18.99 -8.01 -17.87
N THR A 86 19.09 -9.33 -18.07
CA THR A 86 19.90 -9.93 -19.14
C THR A 86 19.16 -10.00 -20.47
N LYS A 87 17.83 -10.21 -20.46
CA LYS A 87 17.04 -10.41 -21.67
C LYS A 87 16.55 -9.10 -22.31
N PHE A 88 16.29 -8.07 -21.51
CA PHE A 88 15.67 -6.83 -21.98
C PHE A 88 16.58 -5.63 -21.73
N LEU A 89 16.88 -4.89 -22.79
CA LEU A 89 17.78 -3.73 -22.75
C LEU A 89 17.30 -2.62 -21.81
N PHE A 90 15.99 -2.50 -21.62
CA PHE A 90 15.36 -1.44 -20.83
C PHE A 90 15.76 -1.47 -19.35
N TRP A 91 16.05 -2.63 -18.79
CA TRP A 91 16.58 -2.71 -17.43
C TRP A 91 17.93 -2.00 -17.31
N ASN A 92 18.82 -2.22 -18.29
CA ASN A 92 20.18 -1.67 -18.26
C ASN A 92 20.19 -0.17 -18.56
N ALA A 93 19.20 0.35 -19.29
CA ALA A 93 19.08 1.78 -19.59
C ALA A 93 18.92 2.66 -18.33
N SER A 94 18.24 2.15 -17.29
CA SER A 94 17.99 2.86 -16.04
C SER A 94 18.63 2.18 -14.82
N GLY A 95 19.31 1.05 -15.00
CA GLY A 95 19.68 0.15 -13.91
C GLY A 95 18.47 -0.36 -13.09
N GLY A 96 17.27 -0.41 -13.69
CA GLY A 96 16.02 -0.80 -13.03
C GLY A 96 15.30 0.32 -12.28
N ALA A 97 15.74 1.58 -12.38
CA ALA A 97 15.14 2.70 -11.65
C ALA A 97 13.73 3.11 -12.13
N ASP A 98 13.41 2.81 -13.38
CA ASP A 98 12.08 2.97 -13.97
C ASP A 98 11.23 1.68 -13.90
N HIS A 99 11.74 0.64 -13.23
CA HIS A 99 11.01 -0.59 -12.99
C HIS A 99 10.28 -0.52 -11.65
N PHE A 100 9.10 -1.11 -11.58
CA PHE A 100 8.33 -1.14 -10.33
C PHE A 100 7.55 -2.44 -10.17
N TYR A 101 7.29 -2.80 -8.91
CA TYR A 101 6.46 -3.94 -8.54
C TYR A 101 5.55 -3.57 -7.37
N VAL A 102 4.51 -4.39 -7.19
CA VAL A 102 3.56 -4.22 -6.09
C VAL A 102 3.71 -5.38 -5.11
N CYS A 103 3.75 -5.06 -3.82
CA CYS A 103 3.72 -6.07 -2.78
C CYS A 103 2.88 -5.60 -1.59
N CYS A 104 1.91 -6.41 -1.20
CA CYS A 104 1.14 -6.17 0.02
C CYS A 104 1.45 -7.24 1.08
N HIS A 105 1.15 -6.93 2.34
CA HIS A 105 1.41 -7.79 3.51
C HIS A 105 2.90 -7.95 3.89
N SER A 106 3.17 -8.49 5.10
CA SER A 106 4.52 -8.60 5.67
C SER A 106 5.47 -9.44 4.83
N VAL A 107 4.95 -10.41 4.09
CA VAL A 107 5.71 -11.35 3.24
C VAL A 107 6.40 -10.63 2.08
N GLY A 108 5.76 -9.57 1.57
CA GLY A 108 6.32 -8.75 0.50
C GLY A 108 7.54 -7.93 0.91
N ARG A 109 7.79 -7.77 2.22
CA ARG A 109 8.90 -6.95 2.75
C ARG A 109 10.26 -7.51 2.36
N GLU A 110 10.38 -8.82 2.25
CA GLU A 110 11.65 -9.50 1.95
C GLU A 110 11.79 -9.86 0.47
N ALA A 111 10.82 -9.53 -0.37
CA ALA A 111 10.79 -9.94 -1.78
C ALA A 111 12.05 -9.51 -2.55
N ALA A 112 12.59 -8.32 -2.26
CA ALA A 112 13.80 -7.79 -2.88
C ALA A 112 15.10 -8.05 -2.10
N SER A 113 15.03 -8.78 -0.97
CA SER A 113 16.17 -8.94 -0.05
C SER A 113 17.40 -9.59 -0.69
N LYS A 114 17.21 -10.48 -1.68
CA LYS A 114 18.26 -11.23 -2.36
C LYS A 114 18.74 -10.61 -3.69
N HIS A 115 18.25 -9.42 -4.06
CA HIS A 115 18.70 -8.73 -5.27
C HIS A 115 18.96 -7.25 -5.01
N ILE A 116 20.24 -6.88 -4.87
CA ILE A 116 20.64 -5.54 -4.43
C ILE A 116 20.17 -4.42 -5.36
N THR A 117 20.27 -4.60 -6.68
CA THR A 117 19.85 -3.58 -7.66
C THR A 117 18.34 -3.37 -7.64
N LEU A 118 17.54 -4.43 -7.57
CA LEU A 118 16.09 -4.33 -7.40
C LEU A 118 15.74 -3.56 -6.13
N ARG A 119 16.36 -3.91 -5.00
CA ARG A 119 16.12 -3.25 -3.70
C ARG A 119 16.42 -1.74 -3.76
N ASN A 120 17.54 -1.37 -4.37
CA ASN A 120 18.05 -0.01 -4.32
C ASN A 120 17.44 0.89 -5.41
N ASN A 121 17.15 0.34 -6.60
CA ASN A 121 16.80 1.16 -7.77
C ASN A 121 15.32 1.09 -8.09
N ALA A 122 14.71 -0.11 -8.13
CA ALA A 122 13.33 -0.26 -8.54
C ALA A 122 12.35 0.29 -7.50
N ILE A 123 11.22 0.81 -7.96
CA ILE A 123 10.18 1.38 -7.10
C ILE A 123 9.32 0.25 -6.52
N GLN A 124 9.25 0.19 -5.20
CA GLN A 124 8.35 -0.70 -4.48
C GLN A 124 7.04 0.03 -4.16
N LEU A 125 5.93 -0.46 -4.72
CA LEU A 125 4.58 -0.09 -4.29
C LEU A 125 4.17 -1.03 -3.15
N THR A 126 4.02 -0.54 -1.93
CA THR A 126 3.77 -1.41 -0.78
C THR A 126 2.63 -1.00 0.13
N CYS A 127 1.80 -1.98 0.50
CA CYS A 127 0.82 -1.82 1.58
C CYS A 127 1.54 -1.88 2.93
N SER A 128 1.97 -0.75 3.48
CA SER A 128 2.58 -0.70 4.81
C SER A 128 1.68 -0.04 5.87
N SER A 129 1.62 -0.67 7.04
CA SER A 129 1.13 -0.07 8.29
C SER A 129 2.27 0.46 9.17
N SER A 130 3.53 0.35 8.74
CA SER A 130 4.71 0.71 9.53
C SER A 130 5.52 1.81 8.86
N TYR A 131 5.91 2.82 9.65
CA TYR A 131 6.88 3.83 9.23
C TYR A 131 8.29 3.25 9.05
N PHE A 132 8.64 2.22 9.81
CA PHE A 132 9.95 1.57 9.77
C PHE A 132 9.85 0.24 9.03
N GLN A 133 9.52 0.29 7.74
CA GLN A 133 9.53 -0.90 6.91
C GLN A 133 10.96 -1.18 6.42
N ARG A 134 11.46 -2.38 6.73
CA ARG A 134 12.73 -2.87 6.20
C ARG A 134 12.66 -2.87 4.66
N LEU A 135 13.75 -2.43 4.04
CA LEU A 135 13.91 -2.29 2.57
C LEU A 135 13.03 -1.21 1.92
N TYR A 136 12.31 -0.38 2.69
CA TYR A 136 11.54 0.74 2.16
C TYR A 136 12.34 2.05 2.22
N SER A 137 12.37 2.78 1.11
CA SER A 137 13.03 4.09 0.98
C SER A 137 12.03 5.16 0.56
N ALA A 138 11.69 6.08 1.47
CA ALA A 138 10.60 7.06 1.26
C ALA A 138 10.79 8.03 0.07
N HIS A 139 12.01 8.22 -0.41
CA HIS A 139 12.30 9.05 -1.59
C HIS A 139 12.20 8.27 -2.92
N LYS A 140 12.02 6.95 -2.87
CA LYS A 140 11.93 6.06 -4.03
C LYS A 140 10.58 5.35 -4.06
N ASP A 141 10.26 4.68 -2.96
CA ASP A 141 9.11 3.79 -2.82
C ASP A 141 7.82 4.57 -2.52
N ILE A 142 6.70 3.88 -2.72
CA ILE A 142 5.37 4.47 -2.64
C ILE A 142 4.50 3.59 -1.73
N ALA A 143 3.89 4.22 -0.74
CA ALA A 143 2.88 3.58 0.09
C ALA A 143 1.58 3.43 -0.71
N LEU A 144 1.17 2.19 -0.94
CA LEU A 144 -0.09 1.85 -1.61
C LEU A 144 -1.24 1.90 -0.59
N PRO A 145 -2.34 2.63 -0.86
CA PRO A 145 -3.52 2.59 -0.01
C PRO A 145 -4.07 1.17 0.10
N GLN A 146 -4.24 0.68 1.32
CA GLN A 146 -4.93 -0.59 1.51
C GLN A 146 -6.41 -0.40 1.21
N VAL A 147 -6.98 -1.31 0.44
CA VAL A 147 -8.39 -1.36 0.03
C VAL A 147 -8.87 -2.79 0.20
N TRP A 148 -10.13 -2.96 0.63
CA TRP A 148 -10.76 -4.26 0.81
C TRP A 148 -11.88 -4.44 -0.23
N PRO A 149 -12.11 -5.65 -0.77
CA PRO A 149 -13.26 -5.90 -1.63
C PRO A 149 -14.51 -5.65 -0.79
N ARG A 150 -15.31 -4.64 -1.16
CA ARG A 150 -16.53 -4.33 -0.44
C ARG A 150 -17.66 -5.16 -1.00
N HIS A 151 -18.40 -5.81 -0.12
CA HIS A 151 -19.83 -5.95 -0.36
C HIS A 151 -20.39 -4.52 -0.24
N SER A 152 -21.02 -4.03 -1.31
CA SER A 152 -21.71 -2.75 -1.25
C SER A 152 -22.59 -2.74 -0.01
N ASP A 153 -22.46 -1.72 0.83
CA ASP A 153 -23.59 -0.99 1.41
C ASP A 153 -23.04 0.18 2.26
N GLU A 154 -23.79 1.28 2.24
CA GLU A 154 -23.49 2.63 2.74
C GLU A 154 -22.46 3.48 1.99
N VAL A 155 -23.00 4.53 1.37
CA VAL A 155 -22.29 5.73 0.93
C VAL A 155 -21.72 6.43 2.17
N LEU A 156 -20.40 6.66 2.17
CA LEU A 156 -19.72 7.35 3.25
C LEU A 156 -19.78 8.86 3.04
N ASN A 157 -19.73 9.64 4.13
CA ASN A 157 -19.58 11.09 4.04
C ASN A 157 -18.35 11.43 3.17
N PRO A 158 -18.53 12.19 2.08
CA PRO A 158 -17.42 12.57 1.21
C PRO A 158 -16.43 13.45 2.00
N PRO A 159 -15.12 13.43 1.69
CA PRO A 159 -14.14 14.14 2.52
C PRO A 159 -14.37 15.65 2.66
N ASN A 160 -15.03 16.29 1.70
CA ASN A 160 -15.46 17.70 1.78
C ASN A 160 -16.57 17.94 2.83
N ALA A 161 -17.36 16.92 3.15
CA ALA A 161 -18.37 16.97 4.22
C ALA A 161 -17.77 16.72 5.62
N ARG A 162 -16.47 16.38 5.71
CA ARG A 162 -15.78 16.10 6.97
C ARG A 162 -15.08 17.35 7.48
N LYS A 163 -15.59 17.92 8.57
CA LYS A 163 -15.10 19.20 9.11
C LYS A 163 -14.25 19.05 10.39
N ARG A 164 -14.29 17.90 11.05
CA ARG A 164 -13.69 17.70 12.37
C ARG A 164 -12.44 16.82 12.32
N PHE A 165 -11.48 17.04 13.19
CA PHE A 165 -10.33 16.19 13.43
C PHE A 165 -10.65 15.22 14.58
N LEU A 166 -10.29 13.94 14.48
CA LEU A 166 -10.46 12.99 15.58
C LEU A 166 -9.17 12.88 16.39
N HIS A 167 -9.25 13.02 17.71
CA HIS A 167 -8.20 12.59 18.62
C HIS A 167 -8.71 11.41 19.45
N ASN A 168 -8.17 10.21 19.21
CA ASN A 168 -8.55 9.02 19.97
C ASN A 168 -7.71 8.92 21.25
N GLN A 169 -8.35 8.92 22.42
CA GLN A 169 -7.64 8.76 23.69
C GLN A 169 -8.30 7.86 24.75
N TYR A 170 -9.28 7.01 24.44
CA TYR A 170 -9.86 6.16 25.49
C TYR A 170 -9.10 4.84 25.73
N LYS A 171 -8.80 4.06 24.67
CA LYS A 171 -8.23 2.71 24.86
C LYS A 171 -6.74 2.69 25.23
N CYS A 172 -6.00 3.77 24.95
CA CYS A 172 -4.56 3.90 25.24
C CYS A 172 -4.24 4.51 26.61
N TRP A 173 -5.25 4.82 27.43
CA TRP A 173 -5.06 5.46 28.74
C TRP A 173 -4.60 4.48 29.82
N MET A 174 -4.93 3.20 29.68
CA MET A 174 -4.76 2.20 30.74
C MET A 174 -3.46 1.40 30.63
N GLU A 175 -2.80 1.35 29.46
CA GLU A 175 -1.75 0.36 29.22
C GLU A 175 -0.32 0.94 29.16
N ASN A 176 -0.12 2.24 28.88
CA ASN A 176 1.23 2.80 28.71
C ASN A 176 1.54 4.03 29.57
N ARG A 177 2.22 3.81 30.70
CA ARG A 177 2.63 4.87 31.65
C ARG A 177 3.56 5.93 31.04
N SER A 178 4.39 5.56 30.05
CA SER A 178 5.44 6.44 29.51
C SER A 178 4.92 7.63 28.70
N LEU A 179 3.66 7.59 28.23
CA LEU A 179 3.08 8.58 27.33
C LEU A 179 1.91 9.35 27.93
N ARG A 180 1.62 9.08 29.20
CA ARG A 180 0.52 9.69 29.95
C ARG A 180 0.70 11.21 30.09
N SER A 181 1.93 11.68 30.33
CA SER A 181 2.23 13.12 30.48
C SER A 181 1.99 13.91 29.20
N LEU A 182 2.53 13.46 28.06
CA LEU A 182 2.35 14.10 26.76
C LEU A 182 0.88 14.11 26.32
N ARG A 183 0.17 12.99 26.55
CA ARG A 183 -1.26 12.88 26.23
C ARG A 183 -2.12 13.83 27.07
N GLN A 184 -1.81 14.00 28.35
CA GLN A 184 -2.49 14.94 29.23
C GLN A 184 -2.23 16.40 28.81
N GLN A 185 -1.02 16.72 28.39
CA GLN A 185 -0.69 18.04 27.87
C GLN A 185 -1.50 18.36 26.60
N LEU A 186 -1.63 17.41 25.67
CA LEU A 186 -2.40 17.60 24.45
C LEU A 186 -3.91 17.68 24.70
N LEU A 187 -4.45 16.89 25.63
CA LEU A 187 -5.84 17.06 26.08
C LEU A 187 -6.06 18.46 26.65
N ASN A 188 -5.19 18.92 27.55
CA ASN A 188 -5.33 20.24 28.15
C ASN A 188 -5.19 21.37 27.12
N LEU A 189 -4.33 21.20 26.12
CA LEU A 189 -4.12 22.17 25.04
C LEU A 189 -5.36 22.31 24.15
N TRP A 190 -5.99 21.19 23.77
CA TRP A 190 -7.04 21.18 22.74
C TRP A 190 -8.45 20.90 23.26
N ARG A 191 -8.66 20.72 24.57
CA ARG A 191 -9.99 20.45 25.17
C ARG A 191 -11.07 21.47 24.77
N ASN A 192 -10.68 22.69 24.42
CA ASN A 192 -11.59 23.78 24.04
C ASN A 192 -11.61 24.02 22.52
N ASP A 193 -10.86 23.26 21.72
CA ASP A 193 -10.80 23.42 20.27
C ASP A 193 -11.94 22.62 19.60
N THR A 194 -12.95 23.34 19.09
CA THR A 194 -14.11 22.76 18.41
C THR A 194 -13.78 22.06 17.09
N SER A 195 -12.57 22.27 16.57
CA SER A 195 -12.07 21.56 15.39
C SER A 195 -11.76 20.10 15.69
N PHE A 196 -11.50 19.75 16.96
CA PHE A 196 -11.15 18.41 17.38
C PHE A 196 -12.26 17.76 18.20
N ASP A 197 -12.63 16.54 17.84
CA ASP A 197 -13.40 15.65 18.71
C ASP A 197 -12.42 14.96 19.67
N ILE A 198 -12.28 15.54 20.87
CA ILE A 198 -11.37 15.08 21.94
C ILE A 198 -12.19 14.57 23.12
N PHE A 199 -11.94 13.35 23.54
CA PHE A 199 -12.63 12.73 24.67
C PHE A 199 -11.64 12.32 25.75
N SER A 200 -11.86 12.78 26.98
CA SER A 200 -11.21 12.26 28.18
C SER A 200 -11.81 10.92 28.65
N GLY A 201 -12.96 10.53 28.09
CA GLY A 201 -13.71 9.30 28.35
C GLY A 201 -14.17 8.60 27.08
N HIS A 202 -15.20 7.74 27.18
CA HIS A 202 -15.83 7.16 25.99
C HIS A 202 -16.55 8.25 25.18
N PRO A 203 -16.42 8.27 23.85
CA PRO A 203 -17.25 9.15 23.01
C PRO A 203 -18.74 8.78 23.16
N SER A 204 -19.62 9.75 22.91
CA SER A 204 -21.08 9.56 22.91
C SER A 204 -21.60 8.74 21.71
N TYR A 205 -20.71 8.36 20.79
CA TYR A 205 -21.01 7.59 19.58
C TYR A 205 -20.02 6.42 19.43
N PRO A 206 -20.35 5.37 18.66
CA PRO A 206 -19.43 4.30 18.32
C PRO A 206 -18.14 4.83 17.71
N TYR A 207 -16.99 4.30 18.13
CA TYR A 207 -15.68 4.78 17.69
C TYR A 207 -15.55 4.86 16.16
N GLU A 208 -16.10 3.86 15.48
CA GLU A 208 -16.13 3.74 14.03
C GLU A 208 -16.83 4.92 13.35
N GLU A 209 -17.80 5.53 14.03
CA GLU A 209 -18.58 6.65 13.51
C GLU A 209 -17.80 7.97 13.57
N GLY A 210 -17.13 8.26 14.68
CA GLY A 210 -16.22 9.41 14.76
C GLY A 210 -15.18 9.35 13.67
N PHE A 211 -14.60 8.17 13.47
CA PHE A 211 -13.63 7.92 12.43
C PHE A 211 -14.17 8.20 11.01
N ARG A 212 -15.40 7.79 10.71
CA ARG A 212 -16.06 8.06 9.41
C ARG A 212 -16.27 9.56 9.15
N ARG A 213 -16.51 10.33 10.21
CA ARG A 213 -16.89 11.76 10.14
C ARG A 213 -15.70 12.70 10.13
N SER A 214 -14.51 12.23 10.54
CA SER A 214 -13.34 13.08 10.69
C SER A 214 -12.50 13.23 9.41
N LYS A 215 -11.93 14.42 9.22
CA LYS A 215 -11.05 14.81 8.11
C LYS A 215 -9.67 14.19 8.24
N TYR A 216 -9.11 14.22 9.46
CA TYR A 216 -7.85 13.58 9.83
C TYR A 216 -7.95 12.98 11.24
N CYS A 217 -7.07 12.03 11.54
CA CYS A 217 -6.96 11.40 12.86
C CYS A 217 -5.57 11.64 13.44
N LEU A 218 -5.51 12.15 14.66
CA LEU A 218 -4.25 12.45 15.34
C LEU A 218 -3.86 11.30 16.28
N HIS A 219 -2.64 10.81 16.11
CA HIS A 219 -2.07 9.72 16.87
C HIS A 219 -0.80 10.16 17.60
N VAL A 220 -0.83 10.13 18.92
CA VAL A 220 0.31 10.51 19.77
C VAL A 220 1.01 9.22 20.20
N LYS A 221 2.33 9.17 19.98
CA LYS A 221 3.19 7.98 19.92
C LYS A 221 3.04 7.03 21.12
N GLY A 222 3.36 5.74 20.90
CA GLY A 222 3.37 4.58 21.81
C GLY A 222 3.32 3.26 21.01
N TYR A 223 3.77 2.12 21.54
CA TYR A 223 3.72 0.83 20.83
C TYR A 223 2.27 0.42 20.48
N GLU A 224 1.30 0.73 21.34
CA GLU A 224 -0.14 0.62 21.05
C GLU A 224 -0.62 1.52 19.90
N THR A 225 0.09 2.61 19.60
CA THR A 225 -0.23 3.50 18.48
C THR A 225 -0.12 2.76 17.15
N TYR A 226 0.73 1.75 17.02
CA TYR A 226 0.77 0.90 15.82
C TYR A 226 -0.52 0.09 15.66
N LEU A 227 -1.01 -0.54 16.74
CA LEU A 227 -2.26 -1.30 16.71
C LEU A 227 -3.46 -0.39 16.42
N ASN A 228 -3.44 0.84 16.94
CA ASN A 228 -4.51 1.82 16.69
C ASN A 228 -4.43 2.45 15.30
N LEU A 229 -3.23 2.73 14.76
CA LEU A 229 -3.04 3.15 13.37
C LEU A 229 -3.47 2.05 12.42
N TYR A 230 -3.14 0.79 12.72
CA TYR A 230 -3.59 -0.37 11.97
C TYR A 230 -5.11 -0.52 12.02
N ARG A 231 -5.74 -0.44 13.21
CA ARG A 231 -7.20 -0.45 13.35
C ARG A 231 -7.84 0.72 12.59
N ASN A 232 -7.25 1.90 12.64
CA ASN A 232 -7.73 3.08 11.95
C ASN A 232 -7.59 2.95 10.45
N LEU A 233 -6.48 2.44 9.95
CA LEU A 233 -6.33 2.08 8.55
C LEU A 233 -7.39 1.05 8.14
N CYS A 234 -7.70 0.06 8.98
CA CYS A 234 -8.81 -0.87 8.75
C CYS A 234 -10.18 -0.16 8.66
N MET A 235 -10.34 0.98 9.33
CA MET A 235 -11.53 1.82 9.24
C MET A 235 -11.49 2.85 8.09
N VAL A 236 -10.34 3.42 7.69
CA VAL A 236 -10.26 4.35 6.53
C VAL A 236 -10.27 3.58 5.23
N ARG A 237 -9.67 2.38 5.19
CA ARG A 237 -9.48 1.65 3.94
C ARG A 237 -10.77 1.38 3.18
N LYS A 238 -11.89 1.35 3.92
CA LYS A 238 -13.24 1.38 3.35
C LYS A 238 -13.66 2.76 2.84
N HIS A 239 -12.78 3.71 2.59
CA HIS A 239 -13.04 4.95 1.83
C HIS A 239 -12.20 4.93 0.56
N PHE A 240 -11.06 4.26 0.62
CA PHE A 240 -10.38 3.52 -0.45
C PHE A 240 -11.33 2.97 -1.51
N LYS A 241 -11.45 3.54 -2.72
CA LYS A 241 -12.12 2.89 -3.84
C LYS A 241 -11.21 2.92 -5.07
N TRP A 242 -11.39 1.90 -5.90
CA TRP A 242 -10.82 1.82 -7.23
C TRP A 242 -11.91 2.22 -8.21
N HIS A 243 -11.63 3.23 -9.01
CA HIS A 243 -12.48 3.73 -10.07
C HIS A 243 -11.77 3.54 -11.40
N ALA A 244 -12.54 3.17 -12.43
CA ALA A 244 -12.02 3.09 -13.79
C ALA A 244 -11.59 4.48 -14.29
N ASP A 245 -12.41 5.49 -13.98
CA ASP A 245 -12.14 6.89 -14.28
C ASP A 245 -11.58 7.64 -13.05
N PRO A 246 -10.71 8.65 -13.25
CA PRO A 246 -10.18 9.44 -12.14
C PRO A 246 -11.31 10.19 -11.42
N VAL A 247 -11.50 9.89 -10.14
CA VAL A 247 -12.36 10.64 -9.23
C VAL A 247 -11.57 11.02 -7.98
N SER A 248 -12.06 12.01 -7.23
CA SER A 248 -11.41 12.40 -5.98
C SER A 248 -11.27 11.20 -5.03
N TYR A 249 -10.08 11.04 -4.45
CA TYR A 249 -9.72 9.94 -3.54
C TYR A 249 -9.65 8.55 -4.17
N ASP A 250 -9.58 8.46 -5.50
CA ASP A 250 -9.33 7.21 -6.20
C ASP A 250 -7.92 6.68 -5.92
N ALA A 251 -7.85 5.44 -5.44
CA ALA A 251 -6.58 4.83 -5.03
C ALA A 251 -5.64 4.61 -6.22
N PHE A 252 -6.16 4.26 -7.40
CA PHE A 252 -5.34 4.01 -8.58
C PHE A 252 -4.65 5.26 -9.08
N HIS A 253 -5.42 6.30 -9.37
CA HIS A 253 -4.93 7.53 -9.96
C HIS A 253 -4.04 8.29 -8.97
N MET A 254 -4.32 8.22 -7.66
CA MET A 254 -3.38 8.72 -6.65
C MET A 254 -2.03 7.98 -6.70
N THR A 255 -2.03 6.65 -6.80
CA THR A 255 -0.80 5.88 -6.91
C THR A 255 -0.09 6.10 -8.26
N ALA A 256 -0.83 6.17 -9.37
CA ALA A 256 -0.28 6.48 -10.69
C ALA A 256 0.36 7.87 -10.73
N TYR A 257 -0.25 8.86 -10.07
CA TYR A 257 0.34 10.18 -9.90
C TYR A 257 1.63 10.13 -9.07
N GLN A 258 1.66 9.36 -7.97
CA GLN A 258 2.90 9.17 -7.20
C GLN A 258 4.01 8.55 -8.03
N LEU A 259 3.70 7.53 -8.85
CA LEU A 259 4.65 6.96 -9.80
C LEU A 259 5.15 8.04 -10.78
N TRP A 260 4.24 8.81 -11.36
CA TRP A 260 4.58 9.90 -12.29
C TRP A 260 5.56 10.91 -11.67
N VAL A 261 5.35 11.30 -10.41
CA VAL A 261 6.25 12.21 -9.70
C VAL A 261 7.65 11.60 -9.51
N ARG A 262 7.77 10.28 -9.37
CA ARG A 262 9.08 9.60 -9.28
C ARG A 262 9.86 9.58 -10.60
N ARG A 263 9.23 9.85 -11.74
CA ARG A 263 9.88 9.86 -13.06
C ARG A 263 11.11 10.78 -13.12
N GLY A 264 11.07 11.91 -12.41
CA GLY A 264 12.13 12.92 -12.42
C GLY A 264 13.31 12.63 -11.48
N LEU A 265 13.12 11.80 -10.45
CA LEU A 265 14.16 11.52 -9.45
C LEU A 265 15.26 10.57 -9.96
N HIS A 266 14.98 9.85 -11.05
CA HIS A 266 15.87 8.80 -11.57
C HIS A 266 16.68 9.22 -12.79
N ARG A 267 16.57 10.49 -13.24
CA ARG A 267 17.31 11.02 -14.41
C ARG A 267 18.55 11.86 -14.06
N LEU A 268 18.93 11.94 -12.79
CA LEU A 268 20.14 12.65 -12.33
C LEU A 268 21.33 11.68 -12.17
N VAL A 269 21.63 10.93 -13.23
CA VAL A 269 22.97 10.35 -13.42
C VAL A 269 23.24 10.38 -14.92
N THR A 270 23.72 11.53 -15.39
CA THR A 270 24.40 11.69 -16.69
C THR A 270 25.73 12.36 -16.39
#